data_AF-A0A2V7I074-F1
#
_entry.id   AF-A0A2V7I074-F1
#
_cell.length_a   1.000
_cell.length_b   1.000
_cell.length_c   1.000
_cell.angle_alpha   90.00
_cell.angle_beta   90.00
_cell.angle_gamma   90.00
#
_symmetry.space_group_name_H-M   'P 1'
#
loop_
_entity.id
_entity.type
_entity.pdbx_description
1 polymer ?
#
loop_
_entity_poly.entity_id
_entity_poly.type
_entity_poly.pdbx_seq_one_letter_code
_entity_poly.pdbx_strand_id
1 'polypeptide(L)'
;MSEPLRCPTCRAPWRGVSACPRCGTDLAPLMAVAARAWHLREAARAALEAGRAPDACDLAGAALRLHATPRGRRLHVLALLAAGRTRDAARALPAVES
;
A
#
# COMPACT_ATOMS: atom_id res chain seq x y z
N MET A 1 -7.89 8.19 -7.62
CA MET A 1 -8.58 6.86 -7.63
C MET A 1 -7.52 5.77 -7.46
N SER A 2 -7.72 4.72 -6.65
CA SER A 2 -6.70 3.65 -6.50
C SER A 2 -6.46 2.96 -7.84
N GLU A 3 -5.20 2.82 -8.26
CA GLU A 3 -4.89 2.04 -9.46
C GLU A 3 -5.21 0.56 -9.19
N PRO A 4 -6.18 -0.03 -9.90
CA PRO A 4 -6.59 -1.39 -9.62
C PRO A 4 -5.50 -2.35 -10.08
N LEU A 5 -5.13 -3.30 -9.24
CA LEU A 5 -4.27 -4.42 -9.63
C LEU A 5 -4.90 -5.14 -10.84
N ARG A 6 -4.06 -5.62 -11.74
CA ARG A 6 -4.47 -6.27 -12.99
C ARG A 6 -3.78 -7.61 -13.14
N CYS A 7 -4.42 -8.50 -13.89
CA CYS A 7 -3.75 -9.72 -14.34
C CYS A 7 -2.49 -9.36 -15.14
N PRO A 8 -1.30 -9.89 -14.80
CA PRO A 8 -0.05 -9.56 -15.49
C PRO A 8 -0.04 -10.05 -16.94
N THR A 9 -0.83 -11.08 -17.27
CA THR A 9 -0.91 -11.66 -18.61
C THR A 9 -1.88 -10.87 -19.50
N CYS A 10 -3.16 -10.78 -19.12
CA CYS A 10 -4.21 -10.22 -19.99
C CYS A 10 -4.66 -8.79 -19.61
N ARG A 11 -4.08 -8.22 -18.54
CA ARG A 11 -4.41 -6.88 -18.00
C ARG A 11 -5.86 -6.67 -17.55
N ALA A 12 -6.66 -7.74 -17.48
CA ALA A 12 -8.01 -7.68 -16.92
C ALA A 12 -7.95 -7.17 -15.46
N PRO A 13 -8.90 -6.31 -15.03
CA PRO A 13 -8.99 -5.88 -13.64
C PRO A 13 -9.08 -7.07 -12.70
N TRP A 14 -8.25 -7.07 -11.66
CA TRP A 14 -8.28 -8.11 -10.64
C TRP A 14 -9.36 -7.80 -9.60
N ARG A 15 -10.13 -8.82 -9.22
CA ARG A 15 -11.27 -8.71 -8.29
C ARG A 15 -11.18 -9.70 -7.12
N GLY A 16 -9.97 -9.95 -6.60
CA GLY A 16 -9.81 -10.80 -5.41
C GLY A 16 -9.87 -12.31 -5.67
N VAL A 17 -9.66 -12.75 -6.91
CA VAL A 17 -9.71 -14.17 -7.31
C VAL A 17 -8.32 -14.76 -7.51
N SER A 18 -8.15 -16.06 -7.24
CA SER A 18 -6.88 -16.78 -7.38
C SER A 18 -6.56 -17.19 -8.81
N ALA A 19 -7.52 -17.19 -9.73
CA ALA A 19 -7.29 -17.44 -11.15
C ALA A 19 -7.95 -16.35 -11.99
N CYS A 20 -7.29 -15.93 -13.06
CA CYS A 20 -7.84 -14.90 -13.93
C CYS A 20 -9.05 -15.45 -14.73
N PRO A 21 -10.25 -14.85 -14.61
CA PRO A 21 -11.43 -15.35 -15.32
C PRO A 21 -11.35 -15.19 -16.84
N ARG A 22 -10.41 -14.37 -17.34
CA ARG A 22 -10.21 -14.14 -18.79
C ARG A 22 -9.19 -15.06 -19.43
N CYS A 23 -8.10 -15.40 -18.73
CA CYS A 23 -6.97 -16.12 -19.33
C CYS A 23 -6.45 -17.30 -18.50
N GLY A 24 -7.05 -17.59 -17.35
CA GLY A 24 -6.66 -18.72 -16.51
C GLY A 24 -5.37 -18.54 -15.71
N THR A 25 -4.61 -17.45 -15.91
CA THR A 25 -3.38 -17.17 -15.14
C THR A 25 -3.63 -17.28 -13.65
N ASP A 26 -2.75 -17.99 -12.95
CA ASP A 26 -2.71 -18.01 -11.49
C ASP A 26 -2.36 -16.61 -10.94
N LEU A 27 -3.26 -16.09 -10.10
CA LEU A 27 -3.19 -14.79 -9.46
C LEU A 27 -2.95 -14.91 -7.94
N ALA A 28 -2.73 -16.12 -7.40
CA ALA A 28 -2.34 -16.31 -6.01
C ALA A 28 -1.08 -15.52 -5.60
N PRO A 29 -0.04 -15.36 -6.44
CA PRO A 29 1.09 -14.49 -6.11
C PRO A 29 0.68 -13.02 -5.96
N LEU A 30 -0.24 -12.54 -6.79
CA LEU A 30 -0.76 -11.18 -6.73
C LEU A 30 -1.63 -10.98 -5.47
N MET A 31 -2.41 -11.99 -5.08
CA MET A 31 -3.10 -12.05 -3.79
C MET A 31 -2.14 -11.91 -2.62
N ALA A 32 -1.04 -12.68 -2.63
CA ALA A 32 -0.06 -12.66 -1.55
C ALA A 32 0.58 -11.28 -1.38
N VAL A 33 0.92 -10.60 -2.47
CA VAL A 33 1.43 -9.22 -2.45
C VAL A 33 0.40 -8.25 -1.86
N ALA A 34 -0.86 -8.35 -2.30
CA ALA A 34 -1.93 -7.49 -1.81
C ALA A 34 -2.20 -7.70 -0.31
N ALA A 35 -2.23 -8.95 0.14
CA ALA A 35 -2.39 -9.32 1.55
C ALA A 35 -1.21 -8.84 2.39
N ARG A 36 0.03 -9.04 1.94
CA ARG A 36 1.23 -8.54 2.65
C ARG A 36 1.20 -7.02 2.79
N ALA A 37 0.86 -6.30 1.73
CA ALA A 37 0.72 -4.85 1.80
C ALA A 37 -0.39 -4.41 2.78
N TRP A 38 -1.48 -5.18 2.90
CA TRP A 38 -2.53 -4.93 3.88
C TRP A 38 -2.02 -5.11 5.32
N HIS A 39 -1.39 -6.24 5.62
CA HIS A 39 -0.83 -6.48 6.96
C HIS A 39 0.19 -5.42 7.38
N LEU A 40 1.04 -4.95 6.46
CA LEU A 40 1.99 -3.87 6.74
C LEU A 40 1.30 -2.54 7.06
N ARG A 41 0.16 -2.22 6.41
CA ARG A 41 -0.63 -1.03 6.75
C ARG A 41 -1.24 -1.15 8.14
N GLU A 42 -1.79 -2.31 8.50
CA GLU A 42 -2.35 -2.51 9.83
C GLU A 42 -1.28 -2.45 10.91
N ALA A 43 -0.10 -3.02 10.66
CA ALA A 43 1.05 -2.89 11.55
C ALA A 43 1.50 -1.42 11.70
N ALA A 44 1.50 -0.63 10.61
CA ALA A 44 1.83 0.78 10.66
C ALA A 44 0.81 1.59 11.49
N ARG A 45 -0.49 1.27 11.39
CA ARG A 45 -1.53 1.89 12.24
C ARG A 45 -1.29 1.58 13.71
N ALA A 46 -1.08 0.31 14.06
CA ALA A 46 -0.79 -0.10 15.43
C ALA A 46 0.50 0.57 15.97
N ALA A 47 1.52 0.75 15.12
CA ALA A 47 2.73 1.48 15.50
C ALA A 47 2.47 2.96 15.76
N LEU A 48 1.61 3.63 14.97
CA LEU A 48 1.20 5.01 15.23
C LEU A 48 0.44 5.14 16.56
N GLU A 49 -0.52 4.24 16.80
CA GLU A 49 -1.29 4.21 18.06
C GLU A 49 -0.38 3.98 19.28
N ALA A 50 0.68 3.19 19.12
CA ALA A 50 1.67 2.94 20.16
C ALA A 50 2.76 4.03 20.26
N GLY A 51 2.69 5.11 19.48
CA GLY A 51 3.71 6.18 19.46
C GLY A 51 5.05 5.79 18.83
N ARG A 52 5.14 4.63 18.16
CA ARG A 52 6.34 4.12 17.47
C ARG A 52 6.42 4.66 16.04
N ALA A 53 6.55 5.98 15.92
CA ALA A 53 6.49 6.66 14.63
C ALA A 53 7.56 6.24 13.59
N PRO A 54 8.83 5.94 13.97
CA PRO A 54 9.80 5.40 13.02
C PRO A 54 9.37 4.05 12.42
N ASP A 55 8.92 3.12 13.25
CA ASP A 55 8.40 1.82 12.80
C ASP A 55 7.21 2.00 11.85
N ALA A 56 6.30 2.91 12.19
CA ALA A 56 5.15 3.23 11.35
C ALA A 56 5.57 3.75 9.97
N CYS A 57 6.63 4.59 9.90
CA CYS A 57 7.16 5.08 8.63
C CYS A 57 7.66 3.94 7.74
N ASP A 58 8.45 3.03 8.31
CA ASP A 58 9.07 1.93 7.57
C ASP A 58 8.02 0.94 7.09
N LEU A 59 7.06 0.60 7.95
CA LEU A 59 5.94 -0.30 7.63
C LEU A 59 5.04 0.31 6.54
N ALA A 60 4.65 1.58 6.67
CA ALA A 60 3.82 2.25 5.68
C ALA A 60 4.56 2.41 4.33
N GLY A 61 5.86 2.72 4.36
CA GLY A 61 6.69 2.80 3.17
C GLY A 61 6.85 1.45 2.46
N ALA A 62 7.04 0.36 3.22
CA ALA A 62 7.09 -0.99 2.68
C ALA A 62 5.74 -1.40 2.06
N ALA A 63 4.62 -1.10 2.71
CA ALA A 63 3.29 -1.34 2.15
C ALA A 63 3.07 -0.58 0.83
N LEU A 64 3.52 0.67 0.77
CA LEU A 64 3.39 1.53 -0.41
C LEU A 64 4.19 0.99 -1.61
N ARG A 65 5.40 0.46 -1.38
CA ARG A 65 6.22 -0.19 -2.42
C ARG A 65 5.60 -1.45 -2.98
N LEU A 66 4.90 -2.23 -2.15
CA LEU A 66 4.21 -3.45 -2.59
C LEU A 66 2.91 -3.17 -3.32
N HIS A 67 2.10 -2.24 -2.81
CA HIS A 67 0.82 -1.90 -3.41
C HIS A 67 0.44 -0.46 -3.07
N ALA A 68 0.65 0.42 -4.05
CA ALA A 68 0.34 1.82 -3.91
C ALA A 68 -1.16 2.08 -4.00
N THR A 69 -1.72 2.61 -2.92
CA THR A 69 -3.12 3.03 -2.84
C THR A 69 -3.21 4.44 -2.25
N PRO A 70 -4.22 5.24 -2.58
CA PRO A 70 -4.44 6.55 -1.98
C PRO A 70 -4.47 6.50 -0.44
N ARG A 71 -5.14 5.48 0.13
CA ARG A 71 -5.13 5.26 1.59
C ARG A 71 -3.74 4.92 2.12
N GLY A 72 -2.97 4.09 1.41
CA GLY A 72 -1.58 3.77 1.76
C GLY A 72 -0.66 4.99 1.72
N ARG A 73 -0.81 5.85 0.71
CA ARG A 73 -0.04 7.11 0.60
C ARG A 73 -0.36 8.06 1.75
N ARG A 74 -1.64 8.24 2.10
CA ARG A 74 -2.08 9.03 3.26
C ARG A 74 -1.48 8.50 4.56
N LEU A 75 -1.53 7.19 4.77
CA LEU A 75 -0.93 6.56 5.95
C LEU A 75 0.58 6.81 6.02
N HIS A 76 1.29 6.74 4.90
CA HIS A 76 2.72 7.03 4.87
C HIS A 76 3.02 8.49 5.18
N VAL A 77 2.25 9.45 4.64
CA VAL A 77 2.38 10.87 4.98
C VAL A 77 2.13 11.11 6.47
N LEU A 78 1.09 10.52 7.04
CA LEU A 78 0.81 10.62 8.47
C LEU A 78 1.94 10.06 9.32
N ALA A 79 2.50 8.92 8.93
CA ALA A 79 3.65 8.34 9.62
C ALA A 79 4.89 9.24 9.54
N LEU A 80 5.18 9.82 8.37
CA LEU A 80 6.29 10.76 8.20
C LEU A 80 6.13 12.00 9.09
N LEU A 81 4.92 12.55 9.19
CA LEU A 81 4.63 13.66 10.09
C LEU A 81 4.82 13.27 11.56
N ALA A 82 4.30 12.11 11.97
CA ALA A 82 4.46 11.60 13.33
C ALA A 82 5.94 11.36 13.70
N ALA A 83 6.77 10.99 12.73
CA ALA A 83 8.22 10.80 12.92
C ALA A 83 9.03 12.11 12.81
N GLY A 84 8.38 13.27 12.68
CA GLY A 84 9.05 14.56 12.52
C GLY A 84 9.71 14.78 11.15
N ARG A 85 9.46 13.91 10.17
CA ARG A 85 10.03 13.95 8.81
C ARG A 85 9.20 14.83 7.87
N THR A 86 8.97 16.08 8.29
CA THR A 86 8.07 17.02 7.61
C THR A 86 8.44 17.32 6.15
N ARG A 87 9.73 17.40 5.82
CA ARG A 87 10.20 17.59 4.44
C ARG A 87 9.82 16.42 3.51
N ASP A 88 9.94 15.19 4.02
CA ASP A 88 9.57 14.00 3.25
C ASP A 88 8.06 13.89 3.10
N ALA A 89 7.30 14.27 4.15
CA ALA A 89 5.84 14.34 4.09
C ALA A 89 5.38 15.35 3.03
N ALA A 90 5.96 16.55 2.99
CA ALA A 90 5.65 17.58 2.00
C ALA A 90 5.92 17.10 0.56
N ARG A 91 7.02 16.35 0.33
CA ARG A 91 7.32 15.76 -0.98
C ARG A 91 6.32 14.67 -1.37
N ALA A 92 5.77 13.94 -0.39
CA ALA A 92 4.83 12.84 -0.63
C ALA A 92 3.36 13.30 -0.78
N LEU A 93 3.02 14.52 -0.33
CA LEU A 93 1.66 15.08 -0.36
C LEU A 93 1.02 15.14 -1.76
N PRO A 94 1.69 15.62 -2.82
CA PRO A 94 1.09 15.71 -4.16
C PRO A 94 0.60 14.35 -4.70
N ALA A 95 1.24 13.26 -4.27
CA ALA A 95 0.86 11.90 -4.66
C ALA A 95 -0.42 11.40 -3.96
N VAL A 96 -0.92 12.10 -2.96
CA VAL A 96 -2.14 11.75 -2.19
C VAL A 96 -3.41 12.31 -2.84
N GLU A 97 -3.29 13.38 -3.62
CA GLU A 97 -4.41 14.15 -4.18
C GLU A 97 -4.86 13.64 -5.56
N SER A 98 -4.08 12.74 -6.18
CA SER A 98 -4.37 12.05 -7.45
C SER A 98 -5.12 10.71 -7.26
#